data_AF-A0A9W6N4V4-F1
#
_entry.id   AF-A0A9W6N4V4-F1
#
_cell.length_a   1.000
_cell.length_b   1.000
_cell.length_c   1.000
_cell.angle_alpha   90.00
_cell.angle_beta   90.00
_cell.angle_gamma   90.00
#
_symmetry.space_group_name_H-M   'P 1'
#
loop_
_entity.id
_entity.type
_entity.pdbx_description
1 polymer ?
#
loop_
_entity_poly.entity_id
_entity_poly.type
_entity_poly.pdbx_seq_one_letter_code
_entity_poly.pdbx_strand_id
1 'polypeptide(L)'
;MYSSLDGAKKCAKTLCRLLDGSGFIYRLSSCQAAIAKAGGYRDWRDLEGALGSGRRPTDLDAFQRRLPRLLPNACGPVVQAWLDHSLDGDKSLDPDAPPRWYLHALLFVLVTAALHRSRTPALRRGSGPGQELRENLVVGLLLNHRGLARAAPRVDPKTLSIVFKGEPASLFGEDFRHPRFEIELAALTEAGIIEAREGKISVSSPDPDLVVARVADHMAGRALVGIGAVAKDSAGTLLDALVTIGVRNAARVADAIAQQGSKAFITPSGAVLDLLSELAEDGDIETFAKTYHLFATILPMNAAYVRRSVPAKVSSRYLARHRALSASRIMTYAAKNPEWAESLKRTVAEPALFARTVEDMADAISRAA
;
A
#
# COMPACT_ATOMS: atom_id res chain seq x y z
N MET A 1 31.16 -10.70 1.01
CA MET A 1 30.19 -10.45 -0.10
C MET A 1 30.49 -11.24 -1.36
N TYR A 2 31.68 -11.11 -1.99
CA TYR A 2 32.13 -11.99 -3.07
C TYR A 2 33.66 -11.94 -3.24
N SER A 3 34.23 -12.95 -3.89
CA SER A 3 35.67 -13.04 -4.22
C SER A 3 35.95 -13.54 -5.65
N SER A 4 34.89 -13.82 -6.42
CA SER A 4 34.94 -14.31 -7.80
C SER A 4 33.89 -13.61 -8.66
N LEU A 5 34.05 -13.68 -9.98
CA LEU A 5 33.08 -13.13 -10.94
C LEU A 5 31.68 -13.74 -10.75
N ASP A 6 31.59 -15.06 -10.53
CA ASP A 6 30.31 -15.73 -10.26
C ASP A 6 29.68 -15.26 -8.94
N GLY A 7 30.51 -15.02 -7.92
CA GLY A 7 30.07 -14.42 -6.67
C GLY A 7 29.50 -13.01 -6.87
N ALA A 8 30.16 -12.18 -7.67
CA ALA A 8 29.68 -10.83 -8.00
C ALA A 8 28.36 -10.87 -8.78
N LYS A 9 28.24 -11.76 -9.77
CA LYS A 9 26.99 -11.98 -10.54
C LYS A 9 25.86 -12.43 -9.62
N LYS A 10 26.12 -13.36 -8.69
CA LYS A 10 25.13 -13.81 -7.70
C LYS A 10 24.72 -12.67 -6.77
N CYS A 11 25.66 -11.86 -6.30
CA CYS A 11 25.41 -10.69 -5.46
C CYS A 11 24.50 -9.67 -6.18
N ALA A 12 24.80 -9.32 -7.43
CA ALA A 12 23.96 -8.42 -8.24
C ALA A 12 22.55 -8.96 -8.48
N LYS A 13 22.41 -10.26 -8.77
CA LYS A 13 21.10 -10.93 -8.90
C LYS A 13 20.32 -10.93 -7.58
N THR A 14 20.99 -11.09 -6.45
CA THR A 14 20.35 -11.00 -5.13
C THR A 14 19.87 -9.59 -4.83
N LEU A 15 20.69 -8.56 -5.08
CA LEU A 15 20.29 -7.17 -4.93
C LEU A 15 19.10 -6.82 -5.85
N CYS A 16 19.13 -7.29 -7.11
CA CYS A 16 18.03 -7.06 -8.05
C CYS A 16 16.73 -7.71 -7.54
N ARG A 17 16.77 -8.97 -7.10
CA ARG A 17 15.60 -9.68 -6.55
C ARG A 17 15.09 -9.05 -5.25
N LEU A 18 15.99 -8.54 -4.42
CA LEU A 18 15.65 -7.81 -3.21
C LEU A 18 14.83 -6.56 -3.54
N LEU A 19 15.36 -5.69 -4.40
CA LEU A 19 14.69 -4.44 -4.78
C LEU A 19 13.37 -4.71 -5.49
N ASP A 20 13.36 -5.70 -6.40
CA ASP A 20 12.16 -6.16 -7.09
C ASP A 20 11.10 -6.67 -6.08
N GLY A 21 11.52 -7.52 -5.14
CA GLY A 21 10.68 -8.04 -4.05
C GLY A 21 10.18 -6.96 -3.08
N SER A 22 10.88 -5.84 -2.97
CA SER A 22 10.48 -4.66 -2.18
C SER A 22 9.64 -3.65 -2.96
N GLY A 23 9.29 -3.95 -4.22
CA GLY A 23 8.42 -3.12 -5.04
C GLY A 23 9.13 -2.04 -5.85
N PHE A 24 10.46 -2.10 -6.01
CA PHE A 24 11.23 -1.13 -6.81
C PHE A 24 11.55 -1.64 -8.21
N ILE A 25 11.39 -0.78 -9.21
CA ILE A 25 11.80 -1.05 -10.59
C ILE A 25 13.27 -0.69 -10.74
N TYR A 26 14.17 -1.65 -10.52
CA TYR A 26 15.60 -1.43 -10.68
C TYR A 26 16.25 -2.51 -11.54
N ARG A 27 16.87 -2.10 -12.65
CA ARG A 27 17.39 -3.04 -13.66
C ARG A 27 18.64 -3.78 -13.16
N LEU A 28 18.80 -5.04 -13.56
CA LEU A 28 19.97 -5.86 -13.23
C LEU A 28 21.29 -5.19 -13.60
N SER A 29 21.36 -4.50 -14.75
CA SER A 29 22.56 -3.76 -15.17
C SER A 29 22.93 -2.62 -14.21
N SER A 30 21.92 -1.97 -13.61
CA SER A 30 22.14 -0.95 -12.58
C SER A 30 22.62 -1.56 -11.27
N CYS A 31 22.10 -2.74 -10.89
CA CYS A 31 22.62 -3.51 -9.76
C CYS A 31 24.08 -3.91 -10.00
N GLN A 32 24.43 -4.44 -11.17
CA GLN A 32 25.80 -4.82 -11.54
C GLN A 32 26.76 -3.64 -11.41
N ALA A 33 26.40 -2.48 -11.96
CA ALA A 33 27.21 -1.27 -11.85
C ALA A 33 27.42 -0.84 -10.39
N ALA A 34 26.36 -0.88 -9.55
CA ALA A 34 26.46 -0.54 -8.14
C ALA A 34 27.35 -1.53 -7.37
N ILE A 35 27.22 -2.84 -7.63
CA ILE A 35 28.02 -3.89 -7.00
C ILE A 35 29.51 -3.76 -7.35
N ALA A 36 29.84 -3.46 -8.62
CA ALA A 36 31.22 -3.26 -9.03
C ALA A 36 31.85 -2.05 -8.34
N LYS A 37 31.17 -0.90 -8.36
CA LYS A 37 31.64 0.32 -7.70
C LYS A 37 31.75 0.16 -6.19
N ALA A 38 30.78 -0.51 -5.55
CA ALA A 38 30.85 -0.81 -4.13
C ALA A 38 32.05 -1.70 -3.79
N GLY A 39 32.40 -2.64 -4.67
CA GLY A 39 33.59 -3.48 -4.55
C GLY A 39 34.94 -2.79 -4.77
N GLY A 40 34.93 -1.49 -5.13
CA GLY A 40 36.15 -0.73 -5.41
C GLY A 40 36.63 -0.79 -6.85
N TYR A 41 35.83 -1.33 -7.77
CA TYR A 41 36.11 -1.34 -9.20
C TYR A 41 35.54 -0.09 -9.89
N ARG A 42 36.09 0.29 -11.03
CA ARG A 42 35.62 1.45 -11.80
C ARG A 42 34.22 1.22 -12.37
N ASP A 43 34.03 0.05 -12.97
CA ASP A 43 32.80 -0.42 -13.58
C ASP A 43 32.75 -1.96 -13.64
N TRP A 44 31.70 -2.50 -14.26
CA TRP A 44 31.51 -3.93 -14.36
C TRP A 44 32.58 -4.63 -15.24
N ARG A 45 33.09 -3.96 -16.28
CA ARG A 45 34.13 -4.53 -17.16
C ARG A 45 35.47 -4.62 -16.44
N ASP A 46 35.80 -3.60 -15.64
CA ASP A 46 36.98 -3.59 -14.77
C ASP A 46 36.93 -4.73 -13.74
N LEU A 47 35.76 -4.96 -13.13
CA LEU A 47 35.52 -6.10 -12.25
C LEU A 47 35.69 -7.44 -12.98
N GLU A 48 35.15 -7.58 -14.20
CA GLU A 48 35.30 -8.79 -15.01
C GLU A 48 36.76 -9.08 -15.36
N GLY A 49 37.52 -8.06 -15.76
CA GLY A 49 38.95 -8.19 -16.02
C GLY A 49 39.73 -8.60 -14.78
N ALA A 50 39.50 -7.93 -13.64
CA ALA A 50 40.25 -8.15 -12.41
C ALA A 50 39.96 -9.50 -11.74
N LEU A 51 38.70 -9.96 -11.80
CA LEU A 51 38.28 -11.25 -11.21
C LEU A 51 38.35 -12.42 -12.20
N GLY A 52 38.55 -12.15 -13.48
CA GLY A 52 38.81 -13.16 -14.50
C GLY A 52 40.19 -13.81 -14.35
N SER A 53 41.16 -13.09 -13.79
CA SER A 53 42.55 -13.55 -13.59
C SER A 53 42.82 -14.20 -12.23
N GLY A 54 41.86 -14.21 -11.29
CA GLY A 54 42.05 -14.80 -9.96
C GLY A 54 41.02 -14.34 -8.92
N ARG A 55 41.05 -14.94 -7.73
CA ARG A 55 40.19 -14.53 -6.62
C ARG A 55 40.75 -13.28 -5.95
N ARG A 56 39.92 -12.24 -5.80
CA ARG A 56 40.23 -11.05 -5.02
C ARG A 56 39.09 -10.77 -4.05
N PRO A 57 39.27 -11.00 -2.74
CA PRO A 57 38.24 -10.71 -1.75
C PRO A 57 37.88 -9.23 -1.77
N THR A 58 36.57 -8.95 -1.74
CA THR A 58 36.08 -7.58 -1.54
C THR A 58 36.14 -7.24 -0.06
N ASP A 59 36.67 -6.08 0.29
CA ASP A 59 36.58 -5.50 1.64
C ASP A 59 35.11 -5.29 2.00
N LEU A 60 34.64 -6.04 3.01
CA LEU A 60 33.24 -6.06 3.41
C LEU A 60 32.78 -4.73 3.99
N ASP A 61 33.59 -4.09 4.83
CA ASP A 61 33.24 -2.86 5.54
C ASP A 61 33.23 -1.68 4.57
N ALA A 62 34.19 -1.64 3.64
CA ALA A 62 34.15 -0.65 2.56
C ALA A 62 32.95 -0.87 1.63
N PHE A 63 32.63 -2.12 1.31
CA PHE A 63 31.49 -2.45 0.46
C PHE A 63 30.17 -2.03 1.09
N GLN A 64 29.94 -2.37 2.36
CA GLN A 64 28.73 -2.04 3.11
C GLN A 64 28.53 -0.52 3.21
N ARG A 65 29.61 0.26 3.41
CA ARG A 65 29.53 1.73 3.45
C ARG A 65 29.28 2.37 2.08
N ARG A 66 29.80 1.77 1.00
CA ARG A 66 29.70 2.34 -0.35
C ARG A 66 28.37 2.02 -1.03
N LEU A 67 27.85 0.81 -0.88
CA LEU A 67 26.70 0.36 -1.66
C LEU A 67 25.44 1.24 -1.49
N PRO A 68 25.00 1.62 -0.27
CA PRO A 68 23.83 2.47 -0.10
C PRO A 68 23.98 3.83 -0.77
N ARG A 69 25.20 4.38 -0.85
CA ARG A 69 25.51 5.68 -1.48
C ARG A 69 25.54 5.64 -3.00
N LEU A 70 25.63 4.44 -3.58
CA LEU A 70 25.69 4.22 -5.04
C LEU A 70 24.31 3.91 -5.64
N LEU A 71 23.31 3.73 -4.79
CA LEU A 71 21.92 3.47 -5.18
C LEU A 71 21.10 4.75 -4.99
N PRO A 72 19.96 4.89 -5.68
CA PRO A 72 19.05 6.00 -5.41
C PRO A 72 18.62 6.01 -3.94
N ASN A 73 18.43 7.20 -3.37
CA ASN A 73 18.13 7.37 -1.93
C ASN A 73 16.95 6.50 -1.46
N ALA A 74 15.93 6.33 -2.30
CA ALA A 74 14.78 5.48 -2.02
C ALA A 74 15.11 4.00 -1.75
N CYS A 75 16.22 3.49 -2.30
CA CYS A 75 16.67 2.11 -2.09
C CYS A 75 17.45 1.94 -0.77
N GLY A 76 17.93 3.03 -0.16
CA GLY A 76 18.82 3.00 1.00
C GLY A 76 18.30 2.13 2.14
N PRO A 77 17.08 2.33 2.65
CA PRO A 77 16.53 1.55 3.75
C PRO A 77 16.44 0.04 3.47
N VAL A 78 16.06 -0.35 2.24
CA VAL A 78 15.95 -1.76 1.83
C VAL A 78 17.33 -2.41 1.84
N VAL A 79 18.32 -1.71 1.29
CA VAL A 79 19.69 -2.22 1.14
C VAL A 79 20.35 -2.32 2.50
N GLN A 80 20.13 -1.33 3.37
CA GLN A 80 20.64 -1.35 4.73
C GLN A 80 20.09 -2.54 5.52
N ALA A 81 18.76 -2.75 5.50
CA ALA A 81 18.14 -3.90 6.16
C ALA A 81 18.65 -5.25 5.61
N TRP A 82 18.97 -5.34 4.31
CA TRP A 82 19.59 -6.53 3.73
C TRP A 82 21.04 -6.75 4.21
N LEU A 83 21.83 -5.69 4.30
CA LEU A 83 23.20 -5.76 4.80
C LEU A 83 23.24 -6.13 6.30
N ASP A 84 22.23 -5.68 7.05
CA ASP A 84 22.05 -5.96 8.48
C ASP A 84 21.36 -7.31 8.74
N HIS A 85 21.19 -8.16 7.72
CA HIS A 85 20.55 -9.48 7.80
C HIS A 85 19.13 -9.47 8.42
N SER A 86 18.45 -8.32 8.35
CA SER A 86 17.16 -8.09 9.02
C SER A 86 15.95 -8.42 8.14
N LEU A 87 16.16 -9.01 6.96
CA LEU A 87 15.12 -9.30 5.96
C LEU A 87 14.83 -10.80 5.75
N ASP A 88 15.26 -11.65 6.69
CA ASP A 88 15.04 -13.09 6.63
C ASP A 88 13.57 -13.46 6.94
N GLY A 89 13.01 -14.38 6.14
CA GLY A 89 11.74 -15.05 6.45
C GLY A 89 10.47 -14.57 5.74
N ASP A 90 10.47 -13.43 5.06
CA ASP A 90 9.26 -12.93 4.38
C ASP A 90 8.96 -13.71 3.09
N LYS A 91 7.97 -14.61 3.17
CA LYS A 91 7.34 -15.24 2.01
C LYS A 91 6.26 -14.32 1.47
N SER A 92 6.19 -14.18 0.14
CA SER A 92 5.04 -13.52 -0.46
C SER A 92 3.81 -14.35 -0.20
N LEU A 93 2.76 -13.70 0.31
CA LEU A 93 1.49 -14.35 0.61
C LEU A 93 0.43 -14.04 -0.45
N ASP A 94 0.81 -13.25 -1.47
CA ASP A 94 0.10 -13.02 -2.73
C ASP A 94 1.07 -13.31 -3.90
N PRO A 95 0.72 -14.19 -4.86
CA PRO A 95 1.56 -14.44 -6.03
C PRO A 95 1.76 -13.21 -6.94
N ASP A 96 0.86 -12.23 -6.90
CA ASP A 96 0.85 -11.07 -7.80
C ASP A 96 1.46 -9.80 -7.17
N ALA A 97 1.80 -9.84 -5.87
CA ALA A 97 2.46 -8.75 -5.16
C ALA A 97 3.90 -9.11 -4.77
N PRO A 98 4.86 -8.15 -4.84
CA PRO A 98 6.20 -8.40 -4.34
C PRO A 98 6.19 -8.61 -2.81
N PRO A 99 6.93 -9.62 -2.28
CA PRO A 99 6.83 -10.05 -0.88
C PRO A 99 6.99 -8.97 0.19
N ARG A 100 7.74 -7.89 -0.10
CA ARG A 100 8.09 -6.81 0.85
C ARG A 100 7.60 -5.45 0.38
N TRP A 101 6.71 -5.42 -0.62
CA TRP A 101 6.21 -4.16 -1.19
C TRP A 101 5.58 -3.25 -0.13
N TYR A 102 4.80 -3.81 0.80
CA TYR A 102 4.10 -3.05 1.86
C TYR A 102 5.07 -2.40 2.86
N LEU A 103 6.27 -2.96 3.04
CA LEU A 103 7.28 -2.40 3.95
C LEU A 103 7.94 -1.16 3.38
N HIS A 104 8.11 -1.12 2.06
CA HIS A 104 8.95 -0.12 1.41
C HIS A 104 8.19 0.73 0.41
N ALA A 105 7.70 0.13 -0.68
CA ALA A 105 7.05 0.86 -1.77
C ALA A 105 5.71 1.51 -1.37
N LEU A 106 4.92 0.88 -0.49
CA LEU A 106 3.63 1.45 -0.03
C LEU A 106 3.79 2.83 0.62
N LEU A 107 4.86 3.05 1.38
CA LEU A 107 5.10 4.37 2.01
C LEU A 107 5.29 5.47 0.97
N PHE A 108 6.00 5.17 -0.12
CA PHE A 108 6.14 6.11 -1.24
C PHE A 108 4.77 6.41 -1.87
N VAL A 109 3.90 5.41 -2.03
CA VAL A 109 2.53 5.60 -2.57
C VAL A 109 1.71 6.53 -1.67
N LEU A 110 1.69 6.27 -0.37
CA LEU A 110 0.90 7.05 0.59
C LEU A 110 1.39 8.50 0.70
N VAL A 111 2.70 8.70 0.80
CA VAL A 111 3.31 10.04 0.87
C VAL A 111 3.07 10.81 -0.43
N THR A 112 3.21 10.15 -1.58
CA THR A 112 2.95 10.76 -2.90
C THR A 112 1.49 11.20 -3.02
N ALA A 113 0.54 10.37 -2.59
CA ALA A 113 -0.88 10.71 -2.59
C ALA A 113 -1.19 11.93 -1.71
N ALA A 114 -0.64 11.97 -0.49
CA ALA A 114 -0.80 13.09 0.43
C ALA A 114 -0.21 14.40 -0.11
N LEU A 115 0.97 14.33 -0.73
CA LEU A 115 1.61 15.50 -1.34
C LEU A 115 0.84 15.99 -2.57
N HIS A 116 0.28 15.10 -3.39
CA HIS A 116 -0.52 15.53 -4.53
C HIS A 116 -1.73 16.36 -4.11
N ARG A 117 -2.47 15.92 -3.10
CA ARG A 117 -3.63 16.67 -2.58
C ARG A 117 -3.28 18.06 -2.06
N SER A 118 -2.13 18.19 -1.42
CA SER A 118 -1.72 19.45 -0.79
C SER A 118 -0.96 20.39 -1.74
N ARG A 119 -0.21 19.85 -2.70
CA ARG A 119 0.75 20.61 -3.51
C ARG A 119 0.44 20.69 -5.00
N THR A 120 -0.41 19.83 -5.55
CA THR A 120 -0.68 19.81 -7.00
C THR A 120 -1.87 20.72 -7.34
N PRO A 121 -1.65 21.89 -7.98
CA PRO A 121 -2.72 22.87 -8.18
C PRO A 121 -3.89 22.33 -9.00
N ALA A 122 -3.60 21.50 -10.02
CA ALA A 122 -4.61 20.87 -10.87
C ALA A 122 -5.62 19.99 -10.11
N LEU A 123 -5.23 19.48 -8.93
CA LEU A 123 -6.06 18.58 -8.11
C LEU A 123 -6.79 19.31 -6.97
N ARG A 124 -6.46 20.57 -6.69
CA ARG A 124 -7.05 21.30 -5.57
C ARG A 124 -8.48 21.72 -5.88
N ARG A 125 -9.34 21.68 -4.85
CA ARG A 125 -10.72 22.23 -4.94
C ARG A 125 -10.68 23.65 -5.51
N GLY A 126 -11.53 23.90 -6.50
CA GLY A 126 -11.58 25.17 -7.23
C GLY A 126 -10.70 25.23 -8.48
N SER A 127 -10.00 24.16 -8.88
CA SER A 127 -9.23 24.09 -10.14
C SER A 127 -10.08 24.00 -11.41
N GLY A 128 -11.38 24.27 -11.32
CA GLY A 128 -12.31 24.33 -12.45
C GLY A 128 -13.01 23.00 -12.76
N PRO A 129 -13.75 22.96 -13.88
CA PRO A 129 -14.47 21.76 -14.33
C PRO A 129 -13.55 20.53 -14.42
N GLY A 130 -14.03 19.37 -13.99
CA GLY A 130 -13.28 18.12 -14.02
C GLY A 130 -12.27 17.93 -12.87
N GLN A 131 -12.21 18.83 -11.88
CA GLN A 131 -11.31 18.71 -10.73
C GLN A 131 -11.46 17.37 -9.99
N GLU A 132 -12.69 16.95 -9.70
CA GLU A 132 -12.96 15.69 -9.00
C GLU A 132 -12.44 14.48 -9.80
N LEU A 133 -12.66 14.49 -11.13
CA LEU A 133 -12.14 13.44 -12.00
C LEU A 133 -10.60 13.43 -11.98
N ARG A 134 -9.94 14.59 -12.09
CA ARG A 134 -8.47 14.67 -12.00
C ARG A 134 -7.95 14.12 -10.67
N GLU A 135 -8.61 14.46 -9.56
CA GLU A 135 -8.26 13.92 -8.24
C GLU A 135 -8.42 12.39 -8.22
N ASN A 136 -9.50 11.85 -8.79
CA ASN A 136 -9.73 10.41 -8.88
C ASN A 136 -8.67 9.71 -9.75
N LEU A 137 -8.29 10.29 -10.89
CA LEU A 137 -7.27 9.74 -11.79
C LEU A 137 -5.87 9.71 -11.16
N VAL A 138 -5.56 10.62 -10.23
CA VAL A 138 -4.25 10.66 -9.56
C VAL A 138 -4.31 9.99 -8.19
N VAL A 139 -5.01 10.60 -7.25
CA VAL A 139 -5.04 10.16 -5.85
C VAL A 139 -5.86 8.88 -5.72
N GLY A 140 -6.93 8.76 -6.50
CA GLY A 140 -7.71 7.55 -6.53
C GLY A 140 -6.97 6.35 -7.10
N LEU A 141 -6.22 6.57 -8.17
CA LEU A 141 -5.29 5.58 -8.68
C LEU A 141 -4.24 5.22 -7.64
N LEU A 142 -3.63 6.17 -6.93
CA LEU A 142 -2.64 5.87 -5.88
C LEU A 142 -3.22 5.03 -4.73
N LEU A 143 -4.42 5.38 -4.26
CA LEU A 143 -5.02 4.78 -3.06
C LEU A 143 -5.97 3.61 -3.33
N ASN A 144 -6.19 3.25 -4.60
CA ASN A 144 -7.19 2.27 -5.01
C ASN A 144 -8.58 2.54 -4.42
N HIS A 145 -9.08 3.78 -4.45
CA HIS A 145 -10.34 4.10 -3.75
C HIS A 145 -11.55 3.31 -4.29
N ARG A 146 -11.48 2.81 -5.53
CA ARG A 146 -12.50 1.97 -6.17
C ARG A 146 -12.38 0.48 -5.82
N GLY A 147 -11.36 0.06 -5.08
CA GLY A 147 -11.17 -1.34 -4.69
C GLY A 147 -10.97 -2.29 -5.88
N LEU A 148 -10.41 -1.80 -7.00
CA LEU A 148 -10.22 -2.62 -8.19
C LEU A 148 -9.16 -3.69 -7.93
N ALA A 149 -9.42 -4.90 -8.42
CA ALA A 149 -8.44 -5.97 -8.44
C ALA A 149 -7.33 -5.60 -9.43
N ARG A 150 -6.13 -5.32 -8.92
CA ARG A 150 -4.97 -4.90 -9.72
C ARG A 150 -3.66 -5.30 -9.05
N ALA A 151 -2.61 -5.43 -9.85
CA ALA A 151 -1.27 -5.67 -9.34
C ALA A 151 -0.81 -4.53 -8.42
N ALA A 152 0.01 -4.85 -7.42
CA ALA A 152 0.59 -3.83 -6.55
C ALA A 152 1.44 -2.83 -7.36
N PRO A 153 1.30 -1.51 -7.12
CA PRO A 153 2.09 -0.52 -7.83
C PRO A 153 3.58 -0.62 -7.49
N ARG A 154 4.45 -0.25 -8.40
CA ARG A 154 5.90 -0.30 -8.18
C ARG A 154 6.49 1.10 -8.18
N VAL A 155 7.62 1.30 -7.51
CA VAL A 155 8.29 2.60 -7.44
C VAL A 155 9.48 2.60 -8.39
N ASP A 156 9.59 3.60 -9.26
CA ASP A 156 10.86 3.90 -9.90
C ASP A 156 11.75 4.64 -8.88
N PRO A 157 12.82 4.04 -8.36
CA PRO A 157 13.60 4.66 -7.29
C PRO A 157 14.41 5.88 -7.75
N LYS A 158 14.55 6.12 -9.06
CA LYS A 158 15.28 7.29 -9.60
C LYS A 158 14.40 8.52 -9.70
N THR A 159 13.16 8.34 -10.17
CA THR A 159 12.20 9.45 -10.37
C THR A 159 11.16 9.55 -9.27
N LEU A 160 11.06 8.53 -8.43
CA LEU A 160 10.00 8.31 -7.44
C LEU A 160 8.59 8.31 -8.06
N SER A 161 8.51 7.96 -9.34
CA SER A 161 7.21 7.76 -9.98
C SER A 161 6.60 6.44 -9.51
N ILE A 162 5.30 6.46 -9.22
CA ILE A 162 4.52 5.27 -8.88
C ILE A 162 3.97 4.67 -10.17
N VAL A 163 4.29 3.42 -10.43
CA VAL A 163 4.04 2.71 -11.68
C VAL A 163 2.98 1.63 -11.49
N PHE A 164 1.91 1.72 -12.26
CA PHE A 164 0.82 0.76 -12.34
C PHE A 164 0.92 0.01 -13.66
N LYS A 165 0.82 -1.31 -13.61
CA LYS A 165 0.71 -2.16 -14.81
C LYS A 165 -0.76 -2.43 -15.09
N GLY A 166 -1.19 -2.23 -16.33
CA GLY A 166 -2.56 -2.48 -16.76
C GLY A 166 -3.06 -1.42 -17.74
N GLU A 167 -4.15 -1.76 -18.42
CA GLU A 167 -4.85 -0.84 -19.32
C GLU A 167 -5.66 0.20 -18.54
N PRO A 168 -5.86 1.42 -19.06
CA PRO A 168 -6.63 2.47 -18.38
C PRO A 168 -7.99 2.00 -17.87
N ALA A 169 -8.73 1.22 -18.68
CA ALA A 169 -10.02 0.67 -18.29
C ALA A 169 -9.96 -0.18 -17.00
N SER A 170 -8.89 -0.97 -16.85
CA SER A 170 -8.69 -1.81 -15.66
C SER A 170 -8.23 -1.02 -14.42
N LEU A 171 -7.55 0.10 -14.63
CA LEU A 171 -6.96 0.91 -13.55
C LEU A 171 -7.92 1.99 -13.02
N PHE A 172 -8.80 2.51 -13.86
CA PHE A 172 -9.71 3.62 -13.54
C PHE A 172 -11.19 3.19 -13.42
N GLY A 173 -11.55 1.99 -13.88
CA GLY A 173 -12.90 1.44 -13.68
C GLY A 173 -13.99 2.34 -14.27
N GLU A 174 -14.94 2.79 -13.45
CA GLU A 174 -16.03 3.68 -13.90
C GLU A 174 -15.54 5.04 -14.37
N ASP A 175 -14.44 5.56 -13.79
CA ASP A 175 -13.88 6.86 -14.18
C ASP A 175 -13.40 6.84 -15.64
N PHE A 176 -12.99 5.68 -16.17
CA PHE A 176 -12.64 5.49 -17.59
C PHE A 176 -13.82 5.77 -18.54
N ARG A 177 -15.06 5.56 -18.09
CA ARG A 177 -16.27 5.80 -18.89
C ARG A 177 -16.76 7.24 -18.83
N HIS A 178 -16.12 8.09 -18.03
CA HIS A 178 -16.55 9.46 -17.85
C HIS A 178 -16.38 10.26 -19.16
N PRO A 179 -17.36 11.09 -19.60
CA PRO A 179 -17.28 11.83 -20.87
C PRO A 179 -16.07 12.76 -21.00
N ARG A 180 -15.50 13.19 -19.87
CA ARG A 180 -14.30 14.03 -19.80
C ARG A 180 -13.00 13.26 -19.57
N PHE A 181 -13.02 11.93 -19.49
CA PHE A 181 -11.86 11.13 -19.12
C PHE A 181 -10.62 11.48 -19.95
N GLU A 182 -10.73 11.44 -21.28
CA GLU A 182 -9.61 11.72 -22.19
C GLU A 182 -9.09 13.16 -22.04
N ILE A 183 -9.99 14.12 -21.84
CA ILE A 183 -9.64 15.54 -21.67
C ILE A 183 -8.85 15.74 -20.37
N GLU A 184 -9.31 15.15 -19.28
CA GLU A 184 -8.66 15.29 -17.97
C GLU A 184 -7.36 14.48 -17.88
N LEU A 185 -7.29 13.31 -18.53
CA LEU A 185 -6.06 12.53 -18.63
C LEU A 185 -5.01 13.30 -19.43
N ALA A 186 -5.38 13.89 -20.57
CA ALA A 186 -4.48 14.72 -21.37
C ALA A 186 -3.95 15.93 -20.57
N ALA A 187 -4.82 16.60 -19.82
CA ALA A 187 -4.42 17.73 -18.96
C ALA A 187 -3.42 17.30 -17.87
N LEU A 188 -3.61 16.12 -17.26
CA LEU A 188 -2.67 15.57 -16.29
C LEU A 188 -1.34 15.14 -16.91
N THR A 189 -1.36 14.69 -18.16
CA THR A 189 -0.15 14.35 -18.92
C THR A 189 0.64 15.57 -19.35
N GLU A 190 -0.04 16.62 -19.83
CA GLU A 190 0.60 17.90 -20.15
C GLU A 190 1.23 18.54 -18.91
N ALA A 191 0.57 18.41 -17.75
CA ALA A 191 1.10 18.86 -16.46
C ALA A 191 2.24 17.98 -15.90
N GLY A 192 2.60 16.88 -16.56
CA GLY A 192 3.64 15.95 -16.11
C GLY A 192 3.28 15.19 -14.82
N ILE A 193 1.99 15.10 -14.47
CA ILE A 193 1.51 14.41 -13.26
C ILE A 193 1.30 12.93 -13.56
N ILE A 194 0.69 12.62 -14.72
CA ILE A 194 0.46 11.26 -15.18
C ILE A 194 1.16 11.04 -16.52
N GLU A 195 1.87 9.93 -16.64
CA GLU A 195 2.34 9.43 -17.93
C GLU A 195 1.62 8.12 -18.24
N ALA A 196 0.89 8.08 -19.36
CA ALA A 196 0.27 6.88 -19.89
C ALA A 196 1.10 6.32 -21.05
N ARG A 197 1.49 5.05 -20.95
CA ARG A 197 2.14 4.28 -22.01
C ARG A 197 1.38 2.95 -22.16
N GLU A 198 1.55 2.27 -23.29
CA GLU A 198 0.90 0.99 -23.55
C GLU A 198 1.14 -0.01 -22.38
N GLY A 199 0.04 -0.47 -21.77
CA GLY A 199 0.05 -1.37 -20.60
C GLY A 199 0.59 -0.81 -19.29
N LYS A 200 0.84 0.51 -19.18
CA LYS A 200 1.39 1.14 -17.96
C LYS A 200 0.90 2.57 -17.76
N ILE A 201 0.51 2.89 -16.52
CA ILE A 201 0.31 4.26 -16.05
C ILE A 201 1.39 4.58 -15.00
N SER A 202 2.01 5.74 -15.07
CA SER A 202 2.88 6.27 -14.01
C SER A 202 2.36 7.58 -13.46
N VAL A 203 2.42 7.74 -12.15
CA VAL A 203 2.14 8.99 -11.44
C VAL A 203 3.46 9.54 -10.92
N SER A 204 3.83 10.75 -11.34
CA SER A 204 5.06 11.40 -10.93
C SER A 204 4.93 12.01 -9.55
N SER A 205 5.95 11.86 -8.71
CA SER A 205 5.98 12.50 -7.40
C SER A 205 5.94 14.03 -7.55
N PRO A 206 5.07 14.75 -6.80
CA PRO A 206 4.96 16.21 -6.91
C PRO A 206 6.17 16.93 -6.31
N ASP A 207 6.91 16.26 -5.41
CA ASP A 207 8.10 16.78 -4.75
C ASP A 207 8.98 15.59 -4.32
N PRO A 208 9.87 15.08 -5.21
CA PRO A 208 10.63 13.85 -4.94
C PRO A 208 11.51 13.94 -3.69
N ASP A 209 12.13 15.09 -3.43
CA ASP A 209 13.00 15.27 -2.27
C ASP A 209 12.21 15.22 -0.97
N LEU A 210 11.02 15.86 -0.94
CA LEU A 210 10.14 15.79 0.22
C LEU A 210 9.55 14.38 0.41
N VAL A 211 9.29 13.63 -0.65
CA VAL A 211 8.90 12.22 -0.56
C VAL A 211 9.98 11.41 0.13
N VAL A 212 11.25 11.55 -0.30
CA VAL A 212 12.39 10.83 0.32
C VAL A 212 12.52 11.23 1.78
N ALA A 213 12.48 12.51 2.11
CA ALA A 213 12.62 12.99 3.47
C ALA A 213 11.53 12.40 4.39
N ARG A 214 10.25 12.49 3.98
CA ARG A 214 9.13 11.93 4.77
C ARG A 214 9.22 10.42 4.92
N VAL A 215 9.58 9.69 3.87
CA VAL A 215 9.75 8.24 3.95
C VAL A 215 10.93 7.88 4.86
N ALA A 216 12.05 8.61 4.77
CA ALA A 216 13.22 8.40 5.61
C ALA A 216 12.90 8.63 7.10
N ASP A 217 12.20 9.73 7.42
CA ASP A 217 11.75 10.02 8.78
C ASP A 217 10.89 8.88 9.34
N HIS A 218 9.98 8.34 8.53
CA HIS A 218 9.11 7.23 8.95
C HIS A 218 9.87 5.92 9.14
N MET A 219 10.88 5.66 8.30
CA MET A 219 11.70 4.46 8.41
C MET A 219 12.68 4.54 9.59
N ALA A 220 13.19 5.73 9.91
CA ALA A 220 14.00 5.98 11.11
C ALA A 220 13.18 5.74 12.39
N GLY A 221 11.92 6.20 12.42
CA GLY A 221 10.98 5.88 13.51
C GLY A 221 10.72 4.38 13.68
N ARG A 222 10.71 3.60 12.57
CA ARG A 222 10.60 2.12 12.61
C ARG A 222 11.86 1.43 13.13
N ALA A 223 13.05 1.90 12.79
CA ALA A 223 14.29 1.28 13.27
C ALA A 223 14.47 1.37 14.80
N LEU A 224 13.86 2.39 15.43
CA LEU A 224 13.83 2.55 16.88
C LEU A 224 12.79 1.66 17.59
N VAL A 225 11.85 1.08 16.85
CA VAL A 225 10.76 0.23 17.36
C VAL A 225 10.86 -1.14 16.68
N GLY A 226 11.57 -2.06 17.32
CA GLY A 226 11.94 -3.38 16.77
C GLY A 226 10.86 -4.10 15.95
N ILE A 227 11.33 -4.73 14.87
CA ILE A 227 10.57 -5.44 13.84
C ILE A 227 9.55 -6.41 14.48
N GLY A 228 8.26 -6.10 14.30
CA GLY A 228 7.14 -6.90 14.81
C GLY A 228 5.85 -6.11 15.06
N ALA A 229 5.94 -4.78 15.16
CA ALA A 229 4.81 -3.87 15.18
C ALA A 229 5.00 -2.82 14.08
N VAL A 230 3.95 -2.42 13.38
CA VAL A 230 4.03 -1.19 12.61
C VAL A 230 4.19 -0.07 13.66
N ALA A 231 5.33 0.61 13.65
CA ALA A 231 5.69 1.56 14.70
C ALA A 231 4.61 2.64 14.90
N LYS A 232 4.50 3.17 16.12
CA LYS A 232 3.59 4.25 16.53
C LYS A 232 3.63 5.47 15.60
N ASP A 233 4.75 5.71 14.92
CA ASP A 233 4.92 6.79 13.93
C ASP A 233 4.28 6.50 12.56
N SER A 234 4.11 5.22 12.19
CA SER A 234 3.32 4.85 11.00
C SER A 234 1.82 5.10 11.21
N ALA A 235 1.36 5.10 12.46
CA ALA A 235 0.01 5.54 12.79
C ALA A 235 -0.15 7.04 12.50
N GLY A 236 0.89 7.88 12.64
CA GLY A 236 0.86 9.29 12.28
C GLY A 236 0.67 9.54 10.77
N THR A 237 1.41 8.84 9.91
CA THR A 237 1.25 8.92 8.45
C THR A 237 -0.06 8.36 7.97
N LEU A 238 -0.45 7.23 8.55
CA LEU A 238 -1.70 6.58 8.22
C LEU A 238 -2.86 7.43 8.70
N LEU A 239 -2.75 8.05 9.89
CA LEU A 239 -3.65 9.08 10.41
C LEU A 239 -3.74 10.26 9.45
N ASP A 240 -2.63 10.84 9.00
CA ASP A 240 -2.65 11.97 8.07
C ASP A 240 -3.34 11.58 6.76
N ALA A 241 -3.05 10.40 6.22
CA ALA A 241 -3.71 9.87 5.03
C ALA A 241 -5.21 9.62 5.26
N LEU A 242 -5.58 9.09 6.43
CA LEU A 242 -6.94 8.77 6.87
C LEU A 242 -7.80 10.02 7.08
N VAL A 243 -7.25 11.03 7.76
CA VAL A 243 -7.83 12.37 7.91
C VAL A 243 -8.05 12.97 6.52
N THR A 244 -7.05 12.83 5.65
CA THR A 244 -7.09 13.37 4.30
C THR A 244 -8.14 12.69 3.41
N ILE A 245 -8.45 11.40 3.59
CA ILE A 245 -9.57 10.71 2.89
C ILE A 245 -10.91 10.79 3.65
N GLY A 246 -11.00 11.61 4.70
CA GLY A 246 -12.24 11.85 5.43
C GLY A 246 -12.72 10.64 6.25
N VAL A 247 -11.80 9.83 6.76
CA VAL A 247 -12.12 8.78 7.74
C VAL A 247 -12.34 9.42 9.10
N ARG A 248 -13.51 9.22 9.69
CA ARG A 248 -13.77 9.64 11.08
C ARG A 248 -12.96 8.74 12.02
N ASN A 249 -12.51 9.26 13.15
CA ASN A 249 -11.66 8.52 14.08
C ASN A 249 -10.36 7.98 13.46
N ALA A 250 -9.80 8.71 12.48
CA ALA A 250 -8.58 8.36 11.75
C ALA A 250 -7.41 7.89 12.63
N ALA A 251 -7.26 8.44 13.84
CA ALA A 251 -6.23 8.02 14.79
C ALA A 251 -6.43 6.57 15.27
N ARG A 252 -7.67 6.23 15.68
CA ARG A 252 -8.04 4.88 16.10
C ARG A 252 -7.86 3.87 14.96
N VAL A 253 -8.24 4.27 13.75
CA VAL A 253 -8.08 3.45 12.54
C VAL A 253 -6.61 3.20 12.21
N ALA A 254 -5.80 4.26 12.28
CA ALA A 254 -4.36 4.17 12.05
C ALA A 254 -3.67 3.26 13.07
N ASP A 255 -4.00 3.44 14.35
CA ASP A 255 -3.44 2.66 15.46
C ASP A 255 -3.82 1.17 15.36
N ALA A 256 -5.07 0.87 15.01
CA ALA A 256 -5.52 -0.51 14.89
C ALA A 256 -4.80 -1.24 13.73
N ILE A 257 -4.67 -0.58 12.58
CA ILE A 257 -3.93 -1.14 11.44
C ILE A 257 -2.45 -1.29 11.78
N ALA A 258 -1.88 -0.35 12.53
CA ALA A 258 -0.49 -0.39 12.93
C ALA A 258 -0.17 -1.55 13.91
N GLN A 259 -1.16 -2.00 14.68
CA GLN A 259 -1.03 -3.12 15.61
C GLN A 259 -1.17 -4.51 14.96
N GLN A 260 -1.17 -4.60 13.63
CA GLN A 260 -1.16 -5.87 12.92
C GLN A 260 0.03 -6.74 13.36
N GLY A 261 -0.24 -7.99 13.76
CA GLY A 261 0.77 -8.94 14.23
C GLY A 261 1.22 -8.72 15.68
N SER A 262 0.60 -7.77 16.39
CA SER A 262 0.90 -7.52 17.81
C SER A 262 0.65 -8.74 18.67
N LYS A 263 1.62 -9.06 19.53
CA LYS A 263 1.53 -10.14 20.54
C LYS A 263 0.49 -9.87 21.62
N ALA A 264 -0.05 -8.64 21.69
CA ALA A 264 -1.14 -8.29 22.58
C ALA A 264 -2.46 -8.99 22.21
N PHE A 265 -2.57 -9.54 20.99
CA PHE A 265 -3.76 -10.22 20.50
C PHE A 265 -3.49 -11.68 20.17
N ILE A 266 -4.51 -12.52 20.39
CA ILE A 266 -4.47 -13.96 20.07
C ILE A 266 -4.37 -14.19 18.55
N THR A 267 -4.94 -13.28 17.76
CA THR A 267 -4.92 -13.36 16.29
C THR A 267 -4.17 -12.16 15.72
N PRO A 268 -3.44 -12.32 14.60
CA PRO A 268 -2.66 -11.23 14.03
C PRO A 268 -3.47 -9.97 13.71
N SER A 269 -4.76 -10.11 13.38
CA SER A 269 -5.64 -8.98 13.01
C SER A 269 -6.51 -8.49 14.18
N GLY A 270 -6.16 -8.83 15.42
CA GLY A 270 -6.98 -8.58 16.61
C GLY A 270 -7.41 -7.12 16.78
N ALA A 271 -6.46 -6.19 16.74
CA ALA A 271 -6.74 -4.76 16.90
C ALA A 271 -7.76 -4.22 15.87
N VAL A 272 -7.65 -4.64 14.61
CA VAL A 272 -8.60 -4.24 13.55
C VAL A 272 -9.95 -4.90 13.75
N LEU A 273 -9.99 -6.16 14.18
CA LEU A 273 -11.24 -6.84 14.50
C LEU A 273 -11.96 -6.16 15.68
N ASP A 274 -11.24 -5.74 16.70
CA ASP A 274 -11.80 -5.04 17.86
C ASP A 274 -12.33 -3.67 17.43
N LEU A 275 -11.54 -2.88 16.71
CA LEU A 275 -11.98 -1.59 16.15
C LEU A 275 -13.23 -1.74 15.28
N LEU A 276 -13.29 -2.72 14.39
CA LEU A 276 -14.48 -2.96 13.58
C LEU A 276 -15.70 -3.31 14.44
N SER A 277 -15.53 -3.97 15.58
CA SER A 277 -16.62 -4.23 16.52
C SER A 277 -17.11 -2.94 17.16
N GLU A 278 -16.19 -2.08 17.60
CA GLU A 278 -16.48 -0.79 18.21
C GLU A 278 -17.20 0.13 17.22
N LEU A 279 -16.69 0.28 15.99
CA LEU A 279 -17.32 1.11 14.96
C LEU A 279 -18.74 0.64 14.63
N ALA A 280 -18.97 -0.68 14.60
CA ALA A 280 -20.31 -1.23 14.39
C ALA A 280 -21.25 -0.98 15.59
N GLU A 281 -20.73 -1.02 16.81
CA GLU A 281 -21.50 -0.72 18.04
C GLU A 281 -21.81 0.79 18.16
N ASP A 282 -20.89 1.65 17.72
CA ASP A 282 -21.03 3.10 17.65
C ASP A 282 -22.00 3.54 16.51
N GLY A 283 -22.35 2.64 15.59
CA GLY A 283 -23.18 2.93 14.42
C GLY A 283 -22.43 3.55 13.23
N ASP A 284 -21.10 3.67 13.30
CA ASP A 284 -20.28 4.29 12.26
C ASP A 284 -19.92 3.27 11.15
N ILE A 285 -20.95 2.80 10.45
CA ILE A 285 -20.85 1.76 9.42
C ILE A 285 -20.06 2.21 8.19
N GLU A 286 -20.09 3.50 7.86
CA GLU A 286 -19.28 4.03 6.76
C GLU A 286 -17.79 4.00 7.12
N THR A 287 -17.42 4.40 8.33
CA THR A 287 -16.03 4.31 8.82
C THR A 287 -15.59 2.86 9.01
N PHE A 288 -16.49 1.95 9.42
CA PHE A 288 -16.24 0.51 9.42
C PHE A 288 -15.77 0.03 8.05
N ALA A 289 -16.51 0.35 6.99
CA ALA A 289 -16.18 -0.07 5.64
C ALA A 289 -14.91 0.60 5.12
N LYS A 290 -14.71 1.90 5.39
CA LYS A 290 -13.46 2.61 5.08
C LYS A 290 -12.25 1.97 5.77
N THR A 291 -12.40 1.58 7.03
CA THR A 291 -11.38 0.89 7.82
C THR A 291 -11.05 -0.45 7.22
N TYR A 292 -12.07 -1.26 6.90
CA TYR A 292 -11.86 -2.53 6.21
C TYR A 292 -11.18 -2.35 4.85
N HIS A 293 -11.66 -1.41 4.04
CA HIS A 293 -11.12 -1.13 2.70
C HIS A 293 -9.64 -0.73 2.76
N LEU A 294 -9.31 0.18 3.68
CA LEU A 294 -7.93 0.58 3.89
C LEU A 294 -7.08 -0.58 4.42
N PHE A 295 -7.58 -1.31 5.42
CA PHE A 295 -6.90 -2.49 5.94
C PHE A 295 -6.66 -3.51 4.82
N ALA A 296 -7.64 -3.75 3.96
CA ALA A 296 -7.52 -4.65 2.81
C ALA A 296 -6.55 -4.13 1.76
N THR A 297 -6.41 -2.81 1.62
CA THR A 297 -5.43 -2.18 0.74
C THR A 297 -4.00 -2.31 1.28
N ILE A 298 -3.82 -2.20 2.60
CA ILE A 298 -2.51 -2.25 3.26
C ILE A 298 -2.07 -3.69 3.54
N LEU A 299 -3.02 -4.54 3.91
CA LEU A 299 -2.84 -5.93 4.37
C LEU A 299 -3.79 -6.89 3.63
N PRO A 300 -3.73 -6.96 2.29
CA PRO A 300 -4.68 -7.71 1.45
C PRO A 300 -4.79 -9.19 1.82
N MET A 301 -3.71 -9.79 2.29
CA MET A 301 -3.68 -11.19 2.73
C MET A 301 -4.60 -11.48 3.91
N ASN A 302 -4.73 -10.52 4.82
CA ASN A 302 -5.54 -10.66 6.02
C ASN A 302 -6.96 -10.13 5.78
N ALA A 303 -7.18 -9.45 4.66
CA ALA A 303 -8.48 -8.92 4.26
C ALA A 303 -9.53 -10.03 4.19
N ALA A 304 -9.20 -11.21 3.65
CA ALA A 304 -10.17 -12.32 3.58
C ALA A 304 -10.53 -12.88 4.97
N TYR A 305 -9.58 -12.86 5.90
CA TYR A 305 -9.81 -13.26 7.30
C TYR A 305 -10.71 -12.24 8.01
N VAL A 306 -10.38 -10.95 7.90
CA VAL A 306 -11.20 -9.87 8.49
C VAL A 306 -12.59 -9.81 7.85
N ARG A 307 -12.69 -9.96 6.52
CA ARG A 307 -13.96 -9.99 5.76
C ARG A 307 -14.91 -11.07 6.26
N ARG A 308 -14.38 -12.26 6.59
CA ARG A 308 -15.19 -13.36 7.14
C ARG A 308 -15.87 -13.00 8.46
N SER A 309 -15.30 -12.07 9.23
CA SER A 309 -15.88 -11.60 10.49
C SER A 309 -16.98 -10.54 10.32
N VAL A 310 -17.10 -9.92 9.14
CA VAL A 310 -17.99 -8.77 8.90
C VAL A 310 -19.45 -9.08 9.22
N PRO A 311 -20.06 -10.18 8.75
CA PRO A 311 -21.47 -10.46 9.06
C PRO A 311 -21.72 -10.64 10.55
N ALA A 312 -20.80 -11.32 11.25
CA ALA A 312 -20.92 -11.53 12.69
C ALA A 312 -20.85 -10.21 13.46
N LYS A 313 -19.96 -9.28 13.06
CA LYS A 313 -19.85 -7.95 13.67
C LYS A 313 -21.08 -7.09 13.40
N VAL A 314 -21.55 -7.04 12.14
CA VAL A 314 -22.79 -6.31 11.80
C VAL A 314 -23.98 -6.88 12.56
N SER A 315 -24.14 -8.21 12.60
CA SER A 315 -25.26 -8.84 13.32
C SER A 315 -25.21 -8.60 14.83
N SER A 316 -24.05 -8.77 15.46
CA SER A 316 -23.94 -8.76 16.93
C SER A 316 -23.72 -7.37 17.51
N ARG A 317 -23.07 -6.45 16.79
CA ARG A 317 -22.71 -5.12 17.28
C ARG A 317 -23.64 -4.05 16.72
N TYR A 318 -23.86 -4.05 15.42
CA TYR A 318 -24.73 -3.04 14.82
C TYR A 318 -26.22 -3.38 14.98
N LEU A 319 -26.69 -4.51 14.47
CA LEU A 319 -28.13 -4.83 14.52
C LEU A 319 -28.63 -5.07 15.95
N ALA A 320 -27.92 -5.91 16.71
CA ALA A 320 -28.38 -6.30 18.05
C ALA A 320 -28.14 -5.22 19.12
N ARG A 321 -26.98 -4.55 19.11
CA ARG A 321 -26.64 -3.56 20.16
C ARG A 321 -26.95 -2.14 19.74
N HIS A 322 -26.46 -1.68 18.59
CA HIS A 322 -26.67 -0.30 18.14
C HIS A 322 -28.14 -0.03 17.77
N ARG A 323 -28.75 -0.88 16.94
CA ARG A 323 -30.16 -0.76 16.51
C ARG A 323 -31.15 -1.42 17.46
N ALA A 324 -30.67 -2.05 18.54
CA ALA A 324 -31.49 -2.74 19.55
C ALA A 324 -32.50 -3.75 18.98
N LEU A 325 -32.17 -4.40 17.85
CA LEU A 325 -33.05 -5.38 17.22
C LEU A 325 -32.95 -6.73 17.95
N SER A 326 -34.09 -7.36 18.19
CA SER A 326 -34.10 -8.63 18.92
C SER A 326 -33.47 -9.77 18.10
N ALA A 327 -32.78 -10.67 18.79
CA ALA A 327 -32.10 -11.81 18.17
C ALA A 327 -33.07 -12.67 17.35
N SER A 328 -34.30 -12.88 17.82
CA SER A 328 -35.34 -13.64 17.10
C SER A 328 -35.69 -13.01 15.74
N ARG A 329 -35.75 -11.67 15.64
CA ARG A 329 -36.06 -10.97 14.39
C ARG A 329 -34.88 -11.03 13.42
N ILE A 330 -33.66 -10.86 13.93
CA ILE A 330 -32.44 -11.02 13.14
C ILE A 330 -32.36 -12.45 12.57
N MET A 331 -32.61 -13.48 13.38
CA MET A 331 -32.62 -14.87 12.94
C MET A 331 -33.71 -15.16 11.91
N THR A 332 -34.92 -14.62 12.11
CA THR A 332 -36.03 -14.76 11.15
C THR A 332 -35.68 -14.15 9.80
N TYR A 333 -35.07 -12.96 9.80
CA TYR A 333 -34.59 -12.32 8.59
C TYR A 333 -33.49 -13.14 7.92
N ALA A 334 -32.50 -13.62 8.68
CA ALA A 334 -31.40 -14.44 8.17
C ALA A 334 -31.90 -15.75 7.52
N ALA A 335 -32.92 -16.38 8.09
CA ALA A 335 -33.55 -17.58 7.53
C ALA A 335 -34.28 -17.29 6.21
N LYS A 336 -34.92 -16.12 6.09
CA LYS A 336 -35.62 -15.70 4.85
C LYS A 336 -34.68 -15.15 3.77
N ASN A 337 -33.48 -14.72 4.14
CA ASN A 337 -32.51 -14.08 3.25
C ASN A 337 -31.15 -14.79 3.37
N PRO A 338 -31.00 -16.05 2.90
CA PRO A 338 -29.79 -16.84 3.13
C PRO A 338 -28.49 -16.17 2.63
N GLU A 339 -28.59 -15.31 1.62
CA GLU A 339 -27.47 -14.58 1.01
C GLU A 339 -27.00 -13.35 1.81
N TRP A 340 -27.66 -12.99 2.91
CA TRP A 340 -27.40 -11.74 3.65
C TRP A 340 -25.92 -11.59 4.03
N ALA A 341 -25.30 -12.68 4.51
CA ALA A 341 -23.93 -12.68 4.96
C ALA A 341 -22.93 -12.48 3.79
N GLU A 342 -23.19 -13.10 2.63
CA GLU A 342 -22.37 -12.91 1.43
C GLU A 342 -22.58 -11.51 0.83
N SER A 343 -23.78 -10.96 0.90
CA SER A 343 -24.06 -9.58 0.47
C SER A 343 -23.21 -8.56 1.25
N LEU A 344 -23.12 -8.71 2.58
CA LEU A 344 -22.26 -7.87 3.41
C LEU A 344 -20.77 -8.05 3.06
N LYS A 345 -20.30 -9.28 2.84
CA LYS A 345 -18.90 -9.54 2.47
C LYS A 345 -18.55 -8.97 1.08
N ARG A 346 -19.49 -8.96 0.15
CA ARG A 346 -19.30 -8.42 -1.20
C ARG A 346 -19.21 -6.90 -1.18
N THR A 347 -20.03 -6.25 -0.38
CA THR A 347 -20.18 -4.79 -0.39
C THR A 347 -19.21 -4.07 0.54
N VAL A 348 -18.59 -4.73 1.53
CA VAL A 348 -17.73 -4.07 2.55
C VAL A 348 -16.50 -3.33 1.99
N ALA A 349 -16.05 -3.66 0.78
CA ALA A 349 -14.98 -2.92 0.10
C ALA A 349 -15.46 -1.61 -0.56
N GLU A 350 -16.78 -1.38 -0.61
CA GLU A 350 -17.42 -0.21 -1.21
C GLU A 350 -18.19 0.57 -0.12
N PRO A 351 -17.57 1.56 0.56
CA PRO A 351 -18.12 2.10 1.81
C PRO A 351 -19.55 2.64 1.72
N ALA A 352 -19.87 3.36 0.66
CA ALA A 352 -21.21 3.90 0.45
C ALA A 352 -22.25 2.81 0.18
N LEU A 353 -21.89 1.79 -0.60
CA LEU A 353 -22.78 0.66 -0.91
C LEU A 353 -22.98 -0.23 0.32
N PHE A 354 -21.92 -0.49 1.08
CA PHE A 354 -21.99 -1.24 2.33
C PHE A 354 -22.92 -0.56 3.35
N ALA A 355 -22.75 0.75 3.57
CA ALA A 355 -23.58 1.49 4.51
C ALA A 355 -25.06 1.41 4.15
N ARG A 356 -25.41 1.62 2.87
CA ARG A 356 -26.79 1.44 2.38
C ARG A 356 -27.29 0.01 2.59
N THR A 357 -26.49 -0.98 2.25
CA THR A 357 -26.84 -2.41 2.40
C THR A 357 -27.15 -2.77 3.86
N VAL A 358 -26.38 -2.24 4.80
CA VAL A 358 -26.57 -2.47 6.24
C VAL A 358 -27.83 -1.76 6.77
N GLU A 359 -28.08 -0.51 6.37
CA GLU A 359 -29.29 0.23 6.74
C GLU A 359 -30.56 -0.41 6.16
N ASP A 360 -30.55 -0.76 4.87
CA ASP A 360 -31.69 -1.43 4.21
C ASP A 360 -32.06 -2.74 4.92
N MET A 361 -31.05 -3.50 5.33
CA MET A 361 -31.22 -4.71 6.13
C MET A 361 -31.82 -4.40 7.51
N ALA A 362 -31.32 -3.40 8.22
CA ALA A 362 -31.83 -3.01 9.54
C ALA A 362 -33.30 -2.56 9.47
N ASP A 363 -33.66 -1.81 8.43
CA ASP A 363 -35.02 -1.34 8.19
C ASP A 363 -35.96 -2.48 7.78
N ALA A 364 -35.48 -3.45 6.98
CA ALA A 364 -36.24 -4.64 6.64
C ALA A 364 -36.56 -5.49 7.89
N ILE A 365 -35.59 -5.67 8.79
CA ILE A 365 -35.80 -6.37 10.06
C ILE A 365 -36.79 -5.61 10.95
N SER A 366 -36.68 -4.29 11.00
CA SER A 366 -37.55 -3.41 11.81
C SER A 366 -39.00 -3.42 11.32
N ARG A 367 -39.22 -3.45 10.01
CA ARG A 367 -40.55 -3.45 9.36
C ARG A 367 -41.24 -4.81 9.34
N ALA A 368 -40.51 -5.91 9.49
CA ALA A 368 -41.10 -7.24 9.62
C ALA A 368 -41.77 -7.46 11.01
N ALA A 369 -42.26 -6.39 11.64
CA ALA A 369 -43.02 -6.37 12.89
C ALA A 369 -44.50 -6.62 12.62
#